data_AF-A0A9D7S6V3-F1
#
_entry.id   AF-A0A9D7S6V3-F1
#
_cell.length_a   1.000
_cell.length_b   1.000
_cell.length_c   1.000
_cell.angle_alpha   90.00
_cell.angle_beta   90.00
_cell.angle_gamma   90.00
#
_symmetry.space_group_name_H-M   'P 1'
#
loop_
_entity.id
_entity.type
_entity.pdbx_description
1 polymer ?
#
loop_
_entity_poly.entity_id
_entity_poly.type
_entity_poly.pdbx_seq_one_letter_code
_entity_poly.pdbx_strand_id
1 'polypeptide(L)'
;MGQQVWTFNDITGTNYTIGLYHGEDSGHVIIYQNNNILIIDFNIFYIKHYHFYIGHELMKLSIVPDNDEFVYQLNVDTESNTPYNLQLKKNKKEEQQMIIIGQIVLIIFLIALFTYNYYFRYKK
;
A
#
# COMPACT_ATOMS: atom_id res chain seq x y z
N MET A 1 -21.53 11.34 17.23
CA MET A 1 -20.08 11.64 17.26
C MET A 1 -19.33 10.44 16.73
N GLY A 2 -18.40 10.64 15.79
CA GLY A 2 -17.57 9.55 15.26
C GLY A 2 -16.16 9.59 15.84
N GLN A 3 -15.73 8.50 16.47
CA GLN A 3 -14.33 8.29 16.82
C GLN A 3 -13.88 6.95 16.25
N GLN A 4 -12.75 6.96 15.54
CA GLN A 4 -12.16 5.75 14.99
C GLN A 4 -10.66 5.73 15.22
N VAL A 5 -10.15 4.56 15.55
CA VAL A 5 -8.72 4.33 15.80
C VAL A 5 -8.27 3.13 14.99
N TRP A 6 -7.13 3.27 14.34
CA TRP A 6 -6.45 2.22 13.61
C TRP A 6 -5.07 1.99 14.20
N THR A 7 -4.59 0.76 14.11
CA THR A 7 -3.19 0.41 14.36
C THR A 7 -2.53 0.10 13.04
N PHE A 8 -1.36 0.68 12.81
CA PHE A 8 -0.59 0.50 11.59
C PHE A 8 0.83 0.06 11.93
N ASN A 9 1.33 -0.98 11.28
CA ASN A 9 2.72 -1.42 11.37
C ASN A 9 3.41 -1.04 10.07
N ASP A 10 4.43 -0.18 10.14
CA ASP A 10 5.18 0.20 8.95
C ASP A 10 6.18 -0.89 8.55
N ILE A 11 6.79 -0.73 7.37
CA ILE A 11 7.79 -1.69 6.88
C ILE A 11 9.02 -1.86 7.80
N THR A 12 9.29 -0.90 8.69
CA THR A 12 10.39 -1.02 9.67
C THR A 12 10.01 -1.83 10.90
N GLY A 13 8.73 -2.25 11.00
CA GLY A 13 8.18 -2.92 12.16
C GLY A 13 7.68 -1.95 13.24
N THR A 14 7.71 -0.65 12.98
CA THR A 14 7.26 0.36 13.95
C THR A 14 5.73 0.42 13.96
N ASN A 15 5.15 0.35 15.15
CA ASN A 15 3.71 0.48 15.35
C ASN A 15 3.30 1.93 15.57
N TYR A 16 2.25 2.34 14.86
CA TYR A 16 1.60 3.62 15.00
C TYR A 16 0.13 3.42 15.33
N THR A 17 -0.39 4.25 16.22
CA THR A 17 -1.81 4.43 16.42
C THR A 17 -2.24 5.64 15.62
N ILE A 18 -3.26 5.50 14.78
CA ILE A 18 -3.80 6.62 14.00
C ILE A 18 -5.23 6.78 14.46
N GLY A 19 -5.59 7.97 14.89
CA GLY A 19 -6.93 8.24 15.37
C GLY A 19 -7.58 9.40 14.63
N LEU A 20 -8.89 9.29 14.48
CA LEU A 20 -9.76 10.33 14.00
C LEU A 20 -10.83 10.60 15.05
N TYR A 21 -11.03 11.88 15.32
CA TYR A 21 -12.23 12.40 15.96
C TYR A 21 -12.98 13.24 14.94
N HIS A 22 -14.29 13.02 14.82
CA HIS A 22 -15.18 13.79 13.99
C HIS A 22 -16.46 14.15 14.76
N GLY A 23 -16.62 15.44 15.05
CA GLY A 23 -17.84 15.98 15.64
C GLY A 23 -18.97 15.94 14.64
N GLU A 24 -20.01 15.15 14.90
CA GLU A 24 -21.13 14.94 13.96
C GLU A 24 -21.94 16.22 13.72
N ASP A 25 -22.23 16.97 14.78
CA ASP A 25 -22.99 18.24 14.67
C ASP A 25 -22.12 19.41 14.22
N SER A 26 -20.83 19.42 14.60
CA SER A 26 -19.92 20.53 14.34
C SER A 26 -19.08 20.37 13.06
N GLY A 27 -19.01 19.15 12.52
CA GLY A 27 -18.12 18.79 11.41
C GLY A 27 -16.64 18.97 11.75
N HIS A 28 -16.26 19.09 13.02
CA HIS A 28 -14.87 19.32 13.41
C HIS A 28 -14.09 18.01 13.35
N VAL A 29 -13.00 17.99 12.59
CA VAL A 29 -12.15 16.82 12.39
C VAL A 29 -10.80 17.05 13.05
N ILE A 30 -10.36 16.06 13.83
CA ILE A 30 -8.99 15.97 14.32
C ILE A 30 -8.43 14.62 13.90
N ILE A 31 -7.28 14.63 13.25
CA ILE A 31 -6.51 13.44 12.91
C ILE A 31 -5.23 13.48 13.72
N TYR A 32 -4.89 12.40 14.40
CA TYR A 32 -3.72 12.30 15.25
C TYR A 32 -2.97 10.98 15.05
N GLN A 33 -1.67 11.03 15.28
CA GLN A 33 -0.80 9.86 15.33
C GLN A 33 -0.24 9.72 16.74
N ASN A 34 -0.47 8.56 17.34
CA ASN A 34 -0.22 8.23 18.74
C ASN A 34 -0.96 9.24 19.62
N ASN A 35 -0.26 10.31 20.02
CA ASN A 35 -0.80 11.38 20.85
C ASN A 35 -0.51 12.77 20.26
N ASN A 36 0.01 12.83 19.02
CA ASN A 36 0.37 14.06 18.33
C ASN A 36 -0.67 14.38 17.26
N ILE A 37 -1.20 15.60 17.29
CA ILE A 37 -2.16 16.07 16.29
C ILE A 37 -1.43 16.26 14.96
N LEU A 38 -1.96 15.66 13.90
CA LEU A 38 -1.47 15.82 12.52
C LEU A 38 -2.26 16.88 11.77
N ILE A 39 -3.59 16.83 11.85
CA ILE A 39 -4.50 17.68 11.09
C ILE A 39 -5.66 18.10 11.98
N ILE A 40 -6.05 19.36 11.88
CA ILE A 40 -7.31 19.89 12.39
C ILE A 40 -8.02 20.55 11.21
N ASP A 41 -9.28 20.19 10.97
CA ASP A 41 -10.12 20.80 9.94
C ASP A 41 -11.53 21.00 10.51
N PHE A 42 -12.27 21.98 9.98
CA PHE A 42 -13.56 22.39 10.53
C PHE A 42 -14.67 22.31 9.47
N ASN A 43 -15.89 22.06 9.92
CA ASN A 43 -17.10 22.04 9.08
C ASN A 43 -17.06 20.99 7.94
N ILE A 44 -16.54 19.80 8.23
CA ILE A 44 -16.43 18.69 7.28
C ILE A 44 -17.71 17.86 7.27
N PHE A 45 -18.71 18.35 6.55
CA PHE A 45 -19.98 17.64 6.32
C PHE A 45 -20.07 16.97 4.95
N TYR A 46 -18.95 16.93 4.23
CA TYR A 46 -18.86 16.49 2.83
C TYR A 46 -17.72 15.49 2.64
N ILE A 47 -17.66 14.88 1.46
CA ILE A 47 -16.58 13.93 1.13
C ILE A 47 -15.24 14.65 1.19
N LYS A 48 -14.34 14.16 2.03
CA LYS A 48 -13.01 14.75 2.21
C LYS A 48 -11.95 13.66 2.25
N HIS A 49 -10.85 13.91 1.55
CA HIS A 49 -9.68 13.04 1.56
C HIS A 49 -8.49 13.79 2.14
N TYR A 50 -7.83 13.18 3.12
CA TYR A 50 -6.58 13.65 3.69
C TYR A 50 -5.45 12.73 3.28
N HIS A 51 -4.30 13.32 2.98
CA HIS A 51 -3.09 12.60 2.63
C HIS A 51 -2.00 13.05 3.59
N PHE A 52 -1.41 12.11 4.32
CA PHE A 52 -0.37 12.40 5.31
C PHE A 52 0.57 11.20 5.43
N TYR A 53 1.81 11.45 5.83
CA TYR A 53 2.78 10.38 6.03
C TYR A 53 2.66 9.78 7.42
N ILE A 54 2.78 8.45 7.50
CA ILE A 54 3.02 7.70 8.73
C ILE A 54 4.29 6.87 8.51
N GLY A 55 5.35 7.20 9.23
CA GLY A 55 6.68 6.67 8.92
C GLY A 55 7.09 7.02 7.49
N HIS A 56 7.27 6.01 6.64
CA HIS A 56 7.66 6.15 5.23
C HIS A 56 6.49 6.02 4.26
N GLU A 57 5.30 5.68 4.75
CA GLU A 57 4.14 5.36 3.94
C GLU A 57 3.17 6.53 3.88
N LEU A 58 2.68 6.82 2.67
CA LEU A 58 1.65 7.84 2.48
C LEU A 58 0.30 7.20 2.76
N MET A 59 -0.42 7.76 3.71
CA MET A 59 -1.76 7.33 4.08
C MET A 59 -2.80 8.20 3.39
N LYS A 60 -3.90 7.58 2.99
CA LYS A 60 -5.12 8.25 2.51
C LYS A 60 -6.26 7.96 3.48
N LEU A 61 -6.71 8.98 4.18
CA LEU A 61 -7.91 8.94 5.01
C LEU A 61 -9.08 9.56 4.25
N SER A 62 -10.17 8.83 4.13
CA SER A 62 -11.40 9.28 3.46
C SER A 62 -12.52 9.36 4.47
N ILE A 63 -13.22 10.49 4.47
CA ILE A 63 -14.47 10.72 5.20
C ILE A 63 -15.57 10.80 4.15
N VAL A 64 -16.57 9.94 4.23
CA VAL A 64 -17.67 9.86 3.27
C VAL A 64 -19.00 9.89 4.02
N PRO A 65 -19.91 10.85 3.76
CA PRO A 65 -21.25 10.82 4.30
C PRO A 65 -22.04 9.62 3.75
N ASP A 66 -22.77 8.90 4.60
CA ASP A 66 -23.63 7.77 4.25
C ASP A 66 -24.89 7.78 5.14
N ASN A 67 -26.05 8.08 4.57
CA ASN A 67 -27.37 8.06 5.24
C ASN A 67 -27.38 8.65 6.67
N ASP A 68 -26.98 9.92 6.78
CA ASP A 68 -26.85 10.69 8.03
C ASP A 68 -25.68 10.29 8.95
N GLU A 69 -24.92 9.26 8.61
CA GLU A 69 -23.67 8.90 9.27
C GLU A 69 -22.44 9.26 8.41
N PHE A 70 -21.24 9.06 8.96
CA PHE A 70 -19.99 9.21 8.24
C PHE A 70 -19.18 7.91 8.31
N VAL A 71 -18.71 7.47 7.14
CA VAL A 71 -17.83 6.33 6.99
C VAL A 71 -16.38 6.81 6.87
N TYR A 72 -15.51 6.20 7.67
CA TYR A 72 -14.09 6.52 7.69
C TYR A 72 -13.26 5.36 7.14
N GLN A 73 -12.42 5.65 6.15
CA GLN A 73 -11.56 4.65 5.52
C GLN A 73 -10.12 5.14 5.49
N LEU A 74 -9.23 4.38 6.13
CA LEU A 74 -7.79 4.62 6.13
C LEU A 74 -7.10 3.55 5.29
N ASN A 75 -6.42 3.97 4.23
CA ASN A 75 -5.70 3.08 3.33
C ASN A 75 -4.27 3.60 3.09
N VAL A 76 -3.34 2.69 2.81
CA VAL A 76 -2.01 3.06 2.32
C VAL A 76 -2.14 3.44 0.84
N ASP A 77 -1.67 4.63 0.49
CA ASP A 77 -1.55 5.06 -0.91
C ASP A 77 -0.28 4.45 -1.51
N THR A 78 -0.47 3.42 -2.33
CA THR A 78 0.61 2.73 -3.07
C THR A 78 0.73 3.21 -4.51
N GLU A 79 -0.19 4.06 -4.97
CA GLU A 79 -0.28 4.51 -6.36
C GLU A 79 0.53 5.78 -6.59
N SER A 80 0.44 6.73 -5.66
CA SER A 80 1.17 8.00 -5.71
C SER A 80 2.68 7.81 -5.82
N ASN A 81 3.33 8.72 -6.53
CA ASN A 81 4.78 8.70 -6.77
C ASN A 81 5.57 9.23 -5.54
N THR A 82 5.41 8.56 -4.41
CA THR A 82 6.23 8.81 -3.21
C THR A 82 7.61 8.17 -3.39
N PRO A 83 8.66 8.68 -2.71
CA PRO A 83 9.99 8.06 -2.79
C PRO A 83 9.97 6.56 -2.46
N TYR A 84 9.20 6.18 -1.45
CA TYR A 84 9.05 4.78 -1.04
C TYR A 84 8.28 3.94 -2.07
N ASN A 85 7.14 4.42 -2.60
CA ASN A 85 6.41 3.70 -3.64
C ASN A 85 7.22 3.52 -4.91
N LEU A 86 8.02 4.53 -5.30
CA LEU A 86 8.93 4.44 -6.43
C LEU A 86 9.99 3.36 -6.21
N GLN A 87 10.54 3.26 -5.01
CA GLN A 87 11.49 2.21 -4.64
C GLN A 87 10.84 0.82 -4.72
N LEU A 88 9.63 0.65 -4.17
CA LEU A 88 8.89 -0.61 -4.26
C LEU A 88 8.59 -1.02 -5.71
N LYS A 89 8.12 -0.07 -6.54
CA LYS A 89 7.85 -0.30 -7.96
C LYS A 89 9.13 -0.70 -8.71
N LYS A 90 10.27 -0.08 -8.39
CA LYS A 90 11.56 -0.42 -8.97
C LYS A 90 12.00 -1.83 -8.58
N ASN A 91 11.99 -2.16 -7.29
CA ASN A 91 12.38 -3.48 -6.78
C ASN A 91 11.52 -4.58 -7.40
N LYS A 92 10.19 -4.39 -7.44
CA LYS A 92 9.27 -5.34 -8.07
C LYS A 92 9.56 -5.56 -9.54
N LYS A 93 9.94 -4.51 -10.27
CA LYS A 93 10.32 -4.62 -11.69
C LYS A 93 11.62 -5.40 -11.86
N GLU A 94 12.62 -5.16 -11.01
CA GLU A 94 13.89 -5.89 -11.01
C GLU A 94 13.68 -7.38 -10.68
N GLU A 95 12.87 -7.70 -9.66
CA GLU A 95 12.50 -9.08 -9.33
C GLU A 95 11.78 -9.78 -10.49
N GLN A 96 10.81 -9.12 -11.12
CA GLN A 96 10.11 -9.66 -12.29
C GLN A 96 11.07 -9.94 -13.45
N GLN A 97 12.02 -9.04 -13.71
CA GLN A 97 13.05 -9.26 -14.73
C GLN A 97 13.92 -10.48 -14.40
N MET A 98 14.35 -10.63 -13.15
CA MET A 98 15.14 -11.79 -12.71
C MET A 98 14.37 -13.09 -12.84
N ILE A 99 13.07 -13.11 -12.51
CA ILE A 99 12.20 -14.28 -12.70
C ILE A 99 12.09 -14.64 -14.19
N ILE A 100 11.87 -13.66 -15.06
CA ILE A 100 11.77 -13.88 -16.52
C ILE A 100 13.09 -14.44 -17.07
N ILE A 101 14.23 -13.86 -16.69
CA ILE A 101 15.55 -14.36 -17.10
C ILE A 101 15.74 -15.81 -16.63
N GLY A 102 15.40 -16.12 -15.38
CA GLY A 102 15.45 -17.48 -14.84
C GLY A 102 14.60 -18.47 -15.64
N GLN A 103 13.38 -18.09 -16.03
CA GLN A 103 12.50 -18.91 -16.87
C GLN A 103 13.11 -19.17 -18.25
N ILE A 104 13.70 -18.15 -18.88
CA ILE A 104 14.36 -18.30 -20.19
C ILE A 104 15.52 -19.29 -20.09
N VAL A 105 16.38 -19.16 -19.08
CA VAL A 105 17.51 -20.07 -18.85
C VAL A 105 17.03 -21.50 -18.62
N LEU A 106 15.97 -21.69 -17.83
CA LEU A 106 15.38 -23.01 -17.59
C LEU A 106 14.86 -23.65 -18.88
N ILE A 107 14.16 -22.89 -19.73
CA ILE A 107 13.65 -23.37 -21.01
C ILE A 107 14.79 -23.81 -21.92
N ILE A 108 15.86 -23.01 -22.04
CA ILE A 108 17.04 -23.35 -22.84
C ILE A 108 17.69 -24.64 -22.33
N PHE A 109 17.82 -24.79 -21.01
CA PHE A 109 18.36 -25.99 -20.39
C PHE A 109 17.53 -27.24 -20.70
N LEU A 110 16.19 -27.15 -20.61
CA LEU A 110 15.29 -28.24 -20.95
C LEU A 110 15.38 -28.63 -22.44
N ILE A 111 15.49 -27.66 -23.33
CA ILE A 111 15.69 -27.91 -24.78
C ILE A 111 17.04 -28.60 -25.03
N ALA A 112 18.11 -28.17 -24.36
CA ALA A 112 19.42 -28.80 -24.49
C ALA A 112 19.41 -30.26 -23.98
N LEU A 113 18.76 -30.52 -22.83
CA LEU A 113 18.58 -31.88 -22.34
C LEU A 113 17.74 -32.73 -23.29
N PHE A 114 16.66 -32.18 -23.84
CA PHE A 114 15.81 -32.89 -24.78
C PHE A 114 16.57 -33.28 -26.06
N THR A 115 17.31 -32.33 -26.65
CA THR A 115 18.10 -32.57 -27.86
C THR A 115 19.24 -33.57 -27.61
N TYR A 116 19.92 -33.48 -26.46
CA TYR A 116 20.93 -34.46 -26.04
C TYR A 116 20.35 -35.88 -25.91
N ASN A 117 19.23 -36.03 -25.22
CA ASN A 117 18.55 -37.32 -25.06
C ASN A 117 18.07 -37.88 -26.41
N TYR A 118 17.51 -37.03 -27.28
CA TYR A 118 17.09 -37.41 -28.62
C TYR A 118 18.28 -37.94 -29.45
N TYR A 119 19.38 -37.19 -29.49
CA TYR A 119 20.59 -37.60 -30.21
C TYR A 119 21.12 -38.96 -29.74
N PHE A 120 21.19 -39.18 -28.43
CA PHE A 120 21.68 -40.45 -27.87
C PHE A 120 20.77 -41.63 -28.19
N ARG A 121 19.45 -41.41 -28.24
CA ARG A 121 18.45 -42.47 -28.49
C ARG A 121 18.38 -42.93 -29.95
N TYR A 122 18.61 -42.04 -30.92
CA TYR A 122 18.50 -42.35 -32.35
C TYR A 122 19.83 -42.66 -33.05
N LYS A 123 20.97 -42.46 -32.36
CA LYS A 123 22.29 -42.84 -32.86
C LYS A 123 22.72 -44.26 -32.43
N LYS A 124 21.85 -44.99 -31.73
CA LYS A 124 22.04 -46.39 -31.32
C LYS A 124 21.18 -47.30 -32.20
#